data_AF-A0AA40ZWQ6-F1
#
_entry.id   AF-A0AA40ZWQ6-F1
#
_cell.length_a   1.000
_cell.length_b   1.000
_cell.length_c   1.000
_cell.angle_alpha   90.00
_cell.angle_beta   90.00
_cell.angle_gamma   90.00
#
_symmetry.space_group_name_H-M   'P 1'
#
loop_
_entity.id
_entity.type
_entity.pdbx_description
1 polymer ?
#
loop_
_entity_poly.entity_id
_entity_poly.type
_entity_poly.pdbx_seq_one_letter_code
_entity_poly.pdbx_strand_id
1 'polypeptide(L)' 'MMSSTAPPIETLARLRSAIGAVRGSASAVLPFGIEAVDTRLTGGGLVLGGLHETSSATPTLTAKLDE' A
#
# COMPACT_ATOMS: atom_id res chain seq x y z
N MET A 1 -17.02 -7.82 16.11
CA MET A 1 -16.35 -7.75 14.78
C MET A 1 -17.32 -7.14 13.80
N MET A 2 -17.01 -5.98 13.22
CA MET A 2 -17.79 -5.47 12.09
C MET A 2 -17.26 -6.14 10.82
N SER A 3 -18.01 -7.11 10.30
CA SER A 3 -17.73 -7.68 8.99
C SER A 3 -18.20 -6.69 7.93
N SER A 4 -17.27 -6.09 7.21
CA SER A 4 -17.55 -5.26 6.04
C SER A 4 -17.82 -6.20 4.86
N THR A 5 -19.03 -6.15 4.29
CA THR A 5 -19.30 -6.81 3.02
C THR A 5 -18.48 -6.14 1.92
N ALA A 6 -17.79 -6.94 1.11
CA ALA A 6 -16.99 -6.42 0.02
C ALA A 6 -17.90 -5.66 -0.98
N PRO A 7 -17.53 -4.43 -1.38
CA PRO A 7 -18.32 -3.66 -2.33
C PRO A 7 -18.33 -4.33 -3.72
N PRO A 8 -19.40 -4.16 -4.52
CA PRO A 8 -19.46 -4.65 -5.89
C PRO A 8 -18.28 -4.16 -6.74
N ILE A 9 -17.83 -5.00 -7.68
CA ILE A 9 -16.62 -4.72 -8.49
C ILE A 9 -16.75 -3.45 -9.33
N GLU A 10 -17.94 -3.14 -9.82
CA GLU A 10 -18.26 -1.92 -10.57
C GLU A 10 -18.09 -0.66 -9.70
N THR A 11 -18.50 -0.74 -8.43
CA THR A 11 -18.30 0.33 -7.46
C THR A 11 -16.82 0.56 -7.20
N LEU A 12 -16.03 -0.51 -7.07
CA LEU A 12 -14.57 -0.41 -6.93
C LEU A 12 -13.91 0.17 -8.18
N ALA A 13 -14.35 -0.24 -9.38
CA ALA A 13 -13.83 0.28 -10.65
C ALA A 13 -14.11 1.78 -10.79
N ARG A 14 -15.34 2.21 -10.52
CA ARG A 14 -15.73 3.63 -10.52
C ARG A 14 -14.91 4.44 -9.52
N LEU A 15 -14.73 3.93 -8.30
CA LEU A 15 -13.94 4.62 -7.27
C LEU A 15 -12.48 4.77 -7.69
N ARG A 16 -11.86 3.71 -8.24
CA ARG A 16 -10.49 3.77 -8.76
C ARG A 16 -10.35 4.80 -9.88
N SER A 17 -11.32 4.87 -10.79
CA SER A 17 -11.35 5.87 -11.86
C SER A 17 -11.47 7.29 -11.31
N ALA A 18 -12.36 7.53 -10.34
CA ALA A 18 -12.54 8.84 -9.72
C ALA A 18 -11.27 9.30 -8.97
N ILE A 19 -10.62 8.39 -8.23
CA ILE A 19 -9.33 8.66 -7.58
C ILE A 19 -8.25 8.98 -8.62
N GLY A 20 -8.19 8.22 -9.72
CA GLY A 20 -7.25 8.47 -10.81
C GLY A 20 -7.40 9.86 -11.43
N ALA A 21 -8.63 10.34 -11.60
CA ALA A 21 -8.91 11.66 -12.17
C ALA A 21 -8.48 12.83 -11.27
N VAL A 22 -8.42 12.63 -9.96
CA VAL A 22 -8.04 13.68 -8.98
C VAL A 22 -6.57 13.57 -8.56
N ARG A 23 -5.93 12.42 -8.79
CA ARG A 23 -4.51 12.22 -8.47
C ARG A 23 -3.67 13.14 -9.35
N GLY A 24 -2.84 13.97 -8.73
CA GLY A 24 -1.89 14.84 -9.43
C GLY A 24 -0.85 14.05 -10.25
N SER A 25 0.01 14.77 -10.97
CA SER A 25 1.09 14.18 -11.76
C SER A 25 1.89 13.17 -10.94
N ALA A 26 2.33 12.08 -11.58
CA ALA A 26 3.12 11.04 -10.95
C ALA A 26 4.31 11.65 -10.20
N SER A 27 4.24 11.67 -8.86
CA SER A 27 5.37 12.10 -8.04
C SER A 27 6.45 11.04 -8.17
N ALA A 28 7.71 11.50 -8.21
CA ALA A 28 8.85 10.61 -8.08
C ALA A 28 8.72 9.76 -6.80
N VAL A 29 9.32 8.57 -6.80
CA VAL A 29 9.17 7.55 -5.75
C VAL A 29 10.55 7.18 -5.21
N LEU A 30 10.66 6.99 -3.90
CA LEU A 30 11.85 6.47 -3.22
C LEU A 30 11.64 4.99 -2.88
N PRO A 31 12.36 4.05 -3.52
CA PRO A 31 12.25 2.62 -3.20
C PRO A 31 12.94 2.30 -1.87
N PHE A 32 12.53 1.21 -1.22
CA PHE A 32 13.23 0.66 -0.05
C PHE A 32 14.46 -0.15 -0.45
N GLY A 33 14.51 -0.65 -1.69
CA GLY A 33 15.55 -1.57 -2.14
C GLY A 33 15.34 -3.00 -1.63
N ILE A 34 14.14 -3.30 -1.13
CA ILE A 34 13.72 -4.63 -0.69
C ILE A 34 12.56 -5.03 -1.58
N GLU A 35 12.79 -5.96 -2.50
CA GLU A 35 11.81 -6.39 -3.50
C GLU A 35 10.46 -6.77 -2.87
N ALA A 36 10.50 -7.50 -1.76
CA ALA A 36 9.30 -7.92 -1.03
C ALA A 36 8.46 -6.74 -0.50
N VAL A 37 9.08 -5.59 -0.22
CA VAL A 37 8.40 -4.37 0.22
C VAL A 37 7.94 -3.56 -0.99
N ASP A 38 8.85 -3.32 -1.93
CA ASP A 38 8.60 -2.44 -3.09
C ASP A 38 7.46 -3.00 -3.97
N THR A 39 7.37 -4.32 -4.14
CA THR A 39 6.28 -4.97 -4.90
C THR A 39 4.91 -4.88 -4.21
N ARG A 40 4.88 -4.73 -2.88
CA ARG A 40 3.64 -4.59 -2.09
C ARG A 40 3.14 -3.16 -2.04
N LEU A 41 4.02 -2.17 -2.20
CA LEU A 41 3.65 -0.76 -2.21
C LEU A 41 3.13 -0.34 -3.59
N THR A 42 1.97 0.31 -3.60
CA THR A 42 1.41 0.85 -4.85
C THR A 42 2.35 1.92 -5.40
N GLY A 43 2.98 1.65 -6.55
CA GLY A 43 3.94 2.55 -7.17
C GLY A 43 5.41 2.29 -6.84
N GLY A 44 5.72 1.22 -6.09
CA GLY A 44 7.10 0.75 -5.92
C GLY A 44 7.93 1.45 -4.84
N GLY A 45 7.33 2.25 -3.96
CA GLY A 45 8.07 2.95 -2.90
C GLY A 45 7.27 4.08 -2.25
N LEU A 46 8.00 4.98 -1.56
CA LEU A 46 7.45 6.16 -0.91
C LEU A 46 7.37 7.35 -1.88
N VAL A 47 6.18 7.91 -2.06
CA VAL A 47 5.95 9.09 -2.91
C VAL A 47 6.73 10.30 -2.38
N LEU A 48 7.62 10.88 -3.18
CA LEU A 48 8.37 12.09 -2.81
C LEU A 48 7.43 13.29 -2.61
N GLY A 49 7.73 14.09 -1.60
CA GLY A 49 6.91 15.24 -1.18
C GLY A 49 5.66 14.85 -0.36
N GLY A 50 5.39 13.56 -0.16
CA GLY A 50 4.36 13.07 0.75
C GLY A 50 4.86 12.90 2.17
N LEU A 51 3.95 13.01 3.15
CA LEU A 51 4.20 12.64 4.54
C LEU A 51 3.96 11.14 4.71
N HIS A 52 5.00 10.41 5.11
CA HIS A 52 4.92 8.97 5.39
C HIS A 52 5.17 8.74 6.88
N GLU A 53 4.26 8.05 7.54
CA GLU A 53 4.40 7.66 8.93
C GLU A 53 4.86 6.21 9.02
N THR A 54 5.83 5.94 9.88
CA THR A 54 6.34 4.61 10.16
C THR A 54 6.26 4.36 11.66
N SER A 55 5.79 3.19 12.05
CA SER A 55 5.79 2.75 13.44
C SER A 55 6.43 1.37 13.54
N SER A 56 7.04 1.07 14.68
CA SER A 56 7.49 -0.28 14.97
C SER A 56 6.29 -1.19 15.14
N ALA A 57 6.29 -2.32 14.44
CA ALA A 57 5.49 -3.44 14.88
C ALA A 57 6.06 -3.95 16.21
N THR A 58 5.21 -4.32 17.17
CA THR A 58 5.64 -5.04 18.38
C THR A 58 6.58 -6.17 17.97
N PRO A 59 7.77 -6.33 18.57
CA PRO A 59 8.75 -7.30 18.13
C PRO A 59 8.26 -8.70 18.49
N THR A 60 7.49 -9.30 17.59
CA THR A 60 7.26 -10.74 17.60
C THR A 60 7.33 -11.22 16.16
N LEU A 61 8.56 -11.26 15.65
CA LEU A 61 8.90 -12.04 14.48
C LEU A 61 9.14 -13.49 14.93
N THR A 62 8.08 -14.26 15.11
CA THR A 62 8.19 -15.73 15.19
C THR A 62 8.19 -16.26 13.76
N ALA A 63 9.36 -16.24 13.11
CA ALA A 63 9.57 -17.12 11.97
C ALA A 63 9.46 -18.56 12.51
N LYS A 64 8.45 -19.32 12.06
CA LYS A 64 8.52 -20.78 12.19
C LYS A 64 9.73 -21.21 11.38
N LEU A 65 10.74 -21.74 12.08
CA LEU A 65 11.72 -22.61 11.46
C LEU A 65 10.96 -23.89 11.13
N ASP A 66 10.66 -24.08 9.85
CA ASP A 66 10.25 -25.39 9.36
C ASP A 66 11.47 -26.32 9.47
N GLU A 67 11.27 -27.47 10.14
CA GLU A 67 12.20 -28.60 10.26
C GLU A 67 12.30 -29.37 8.94
#